data_AF-A0A5E4M8S1-F1
#
_entry.id   AF-A0A5E4M8S1-F1
#
_cell.length_a   1.000
_cell.length_b   1.000
_cell.length_c   1.000
_cell.angle_alpha   90.00
_cell.angle_beta   90.00
_cell.angle_gamma   90.00
#
_symmetry.space_group_name_H-M   'P 1'
#
loop_
_entity.id
_entity.type
_entity.pdbx_description
1 polymer ?
#
loop_
_entity_poly.entity_id
_entity_poly.type
_entity_poly.pdbx_seq_one_letter_code
_entity_poly.pdbx_strand_id
1 'polypeptide(L)'
;MHNMANEEYCGKPYKIIDSKRKLKIGIVASSLSDFITKEEHIHDETDSTQSLYNLIQRLQNDIGQIAFLGGCDLELLSDMDPDCLVDMSFDRSFLDEIKEASGRYLYEKREAQDALNLLKLYHASTIDQNSSKKSKV
;
A
#
# COMPACT_ATOMS: atom_id res chain seq x y z
N MET A 1 -34.54 -44.88 -16.11
CA MET A 1 -33.86 -44.82 -14.81
C MET A 1 -32.39 -44.52 -15.09
N HIS A 2 -31.97 -43.27 -14.89
CA HIS A 2 -30.60 -42.82 -15.14
C HIS A 2 -29.73 -43.17 -13.93
N ASN A 3 -28.83 -44.13 -14.08
CA ASN A 3 -27.74 -44.36 -13.13
C ASN A 3 -26.55 -43.51 -13.58
N MET A 4 -26.43 -42.30 -13.04
CA MET A 4 -25.19 -41.54 -13.08
C MET A 4 -24.29 -42.07 -11.96
N ALA A 5 -23.18 -42.69 -12.36
CA ALA A 5 -22.09 -42.97 -11.44
C ALA A 5 -21.63 -41.65 -10.83
N ASN A 6 -21.65 -41.57 -9.49
CA ASN A 6 -20.92 -40.58 -8.72
C ASN A 6 -19.43 -40.82 -8.97
N GLU A 7 -18.91 -40.23 -10.04
CA GLU A 7 -17.48 -40.04 -10.21
C GLU A 7 -17.09 -38.99 -9.16
N GLU A 8 -16.42 -39.41 -8.09
CA GLU A 8 -15.77 -38.49 -7.15
C GLU A 8 -14.93 -37.53 -7.99
N TYR A 9 -15.38 -36.28 -8.09
CA TYR A 9 -14.66 -35.23 -8.79
C TYR A 9 -13.41 -34.92 -7.96
N CYS A 10 -12.36 -35.73 -8.16
CA CYS A 10 -11.04 -35.50 -7.61
C CYS A 10 -10.58 -34.14 -8.15
N GLY A 11 -10.64 -33.12 -7.29
CA GLY A 11 -10.51 -31.71 -7.65
C GLY A 11 -9.23 -31.44 -8.44
N LYS A 12 -9.34 -31.45 -9.76
CA LYS A 12 -8.23 -31.10 -10.65
C LYS A 12 -7.88 -29.63 -10.40
N PRO A 13 -6.61 -29.28 -10.21
CA PRO A 13 -6.22 -27.91 -9.99
C PRO A 13 -6.55 -27.08 -11.25
N TYR A 14 -7.33 -26.02 -11.06
CA TYR A 14 -7.54 -24.98 -12.06
C TYR A 14 -6.36 -24.03 -12.05
N LYS A 15 -5.84 -23.72 -13.23
CA LYS A 15 -4.75 -22.75 -13.39
C LYS A 15 -5.38 -21.39 -13.64
N ILE A 16 -5.26 -20.51 -12.66
CA ILE A 16 -5.63 -19.09 -12.76
C ILE A 16 -4.39 -18.32 -13.14
N ILE A 17 -4.55 -17.42 -14.10
CA ILE A 17 -3.49 -16.57 -14.60
C ILE A 17 -4.06 -15.16 -14.73
N ASP A 18 -3.33 -14.15 -14.27
CA ASP A 18 -3.67 -12.76 -14.56
C ASP A 18 -3.54 -12.44 -16.06
N SER A 19 -4.17 -11.35 -16.52
CA SER A 19 -4.14 -10.97 -17.94
C SER A 19 -2.71 -10.72 -18.45
N LYS A 20 -1.80 -10.25 -17.58
CA LYS A 20 -0.39 -10.01 -17.91
C LYS A 20 0.49 -11.28 -17.83
N ARG A 21 -0.08 -12.42 -17.43
CA ARG A 21 0.59 -13.71 -17.22
C ARG A 21 1.77 -13.69 -16.25
N LYS A 22 1.80 -12.71 -15.34
CA LYS A 22 2.83 -12.56 -14.31
C LYS A 22 2.51 -13.40 -13.06
N LEU A 23 1.23 -13.55 -12.73
CA LEU A 23 0.76 -14.30 -11.57
C LEU A 23 0.09 -15.59 -12.05
N LYS A 24 0.54 -16.73 -11.52
CA LYS A 24 0.01 -18.05 -11.85
C LYS A 24 -0.25 -18.83 -10.57
N ILE A 25 -1.50 -19.19 -10.36
CA ILE A 25 -1.93 -19.90 -9.16
C ILE A 25 -2.70 -21.15 -9.56
N GLY A 26 -2.41 -22.26 -8.89
CA GLY A 26 -3.20 -23.48 -9.01
C GLY A 26 -4.22 -23.54 -7.88
N ILE A 27 -5.51 -23.51 -8.18
CA ILE A 27 -6.58 -23.64 -7.18
C ILE A 27 -7.33 -24.94 -7.41
N VAL A 28 -7.41 -25.76 -6.37
CA VAL A 28 -8.32 -26.91 -6.33
C VAL A 28 -9.60 -26.46 -5.64
N ALA A 29 -10.74 -26.44 -6.34
CA ALA A 29 -12.04 -26.11 -5.77
C ALA A 29 -13.08 -27.17 -6.17
N SER A 30 -13.94 -27.56 -5.23
CA SER A 30 -15.02 -28.52 -5.43
C SER A 30 -16.34 -27.86 -5.87
N SER A 31 -16.44 -26.54 -5.70
CA SER A 31 -17.60 -25.75 -6.13
C SER A 31 -17.19 -24.31 -6.42
N LEU A 32 -18.09 -23.55 -7.05
CA LEU A 32 -17.91 -22.11 -7.25
C LEU A 32 -17.80 -21.36 -5.92
N SER A 33 -18.58 -21.76 -4.91
CA SER A 33 -18.50 -21.19 -3.56
C SER A 33 -17.14 -21.45 -2.92
N ASP A 34 -16.61 -22.67 -3.04
CA ASP A 34 -15.27 -23.01 -2.52
C ASP A 34 -14.15 -22.25 -3.23
N PHE A 35 -14.36 -21.93 -4.51
CA PHE A 35 -13.44 -21.12 -5.29
C PHE A 35 -13.39 -19.68 -4.77
N ILE A 36 -14.55 -19.04 -4.60
CA ILE A 36 -14.67 -17.65 -4.12
C ILE A 36 -14.04 -17.51 -2.72
N THR A 37 -14.33 -18.44 -1.80
CA THR A 37 -13.73 -18.43 -0.46
C THR A 37 -12.21 -18.61 -0.47
N LYS A 38 -11.66 -19.33 -1.47
CA LYS A 38 -10.20 -19.49 -1.63
C LYS A 38 -9.54 -18.30 -2.32
N GLU A 39 -10.30 -17.55 -3.12
CA GLU A 39 -9.85 -16.32 -3.77
C GLU A 39 -9.53 -15.24 -2.72
N GLU A 40 -10.34 -15.12 -1.66
CA GLU A 40 -10.09 -14.19 -0.54
C GLU A 40 -8.77 -14.42 0.21
N HIS A 41 -8.13 -15.59 0.09
CA HIS A 41 -6.86 -15.90 0.74
C HIS A 41 -5.60 -15.65 -0.13
N ILE A 42 -5.78 -15.17 -1.37
CA ILE A 42 -4.71 -14.79 -2.31
C ILE A 42 -4.44 -13.26 -2.28
N HIS A 43 -5.21 -12.53 -1.48
CA HIS A 43 -5.49 -11.09 -1.58
C HIS A 43 -4.55 -10.14 -0.79
N ASP A 44 -3.23 -10.35 -0.75
CA ASP A 44 -2.32 -9.36 -0.11
C ASP A 44 -1.94 -8.19 -1.06
N GLU A 45 -1.92 -8.43 -2.39
CA GLU A 45 -1.58 -7.39 -3.40
C GLU A 45 -2.79 -6.60 -3.92
N THR A 46 -4.01 -7.09 -3.73
CA THR A 46 -5.24 -6.49 -4.26
C THR A 46 -5.72 -5.32 -3.40
N ASP A 47 -5.52 -5.37 -2.08
CA ASP A 47 -5.87 -4.27 -1.17
C ASP A 47 -4.97 -3.04 -1.36
N SER A 48 -3.67 -3.27 -1.58
CA SER A 48 -2.68 -2.20 -1.81
C SER A 48 -2.88 -1.52 -3.16
N THR A 49 -3.17 -2.28 -4.22
CA THR A 49 -3.48 -1.73 -5.55
C THR A 49 -4.79 -0.95 -5.58
N GLN A 50 -5.83 -1.43 -4.90
CA GLN A 50 -7.10 -0.70 -4.77
C GLN A 50 -6.93 0.60 -3.97
N SER A 51 -6.16 0.55 -2.88
CA SER A 51 -5.84 1.73 -2.06
C SER A 51 -5.07 2.78 -2.87
N LEU A 52 -4.07 2.34 -3.64
CA LEU A 52 -3.31 3.19 -4.54
C LEU A 52 -4.21 3.83 -5.61
N TYR A 53 -5.10 3.05 -6.24
CA TYR A 53 -6.04 3.57 -7.23
C TYR A 53 -6.95 4.67 -6.63
N ASN A 54 -7.50 4.44 -5.44
CA ASN A 54 -8.35 5.40 -4.76
C ASN A 54 -7.59 6.71 -4.44
N LEU A 55 -6.32 6.62 -4.03
CA LEU A 55 -5.46 7.78 -3.79
C LEU A 55 -5.21 8.57 -5.08
N ILE A 56 -4.84 7.90 -6.16
CA ILE A 56 -4.58 8.53 -7.46
C ILE A 56 -5.85 9.21 -7.99
N GLN A 57 -7.00 8.54 -7.92
CA GLN A 57 -8.29 9.13 -8.33
C GLN A 57 -8.65 10.35 -7.48
N ARG A 58 -8.37 10.33 -6.17
CA ARG A 58 -8.57 11.50 -5.30
C ARG A 58 -7.70 12.67 -5.73
N LEU A 59 -6.43 12.41 -6.04
CA LEU A 59 -5.46 13.42 -6.48
C LEU A 59 -5.71 13.94 -7.90
N GLN A 60 -6.32 13.11 -8.75
CA GLN A 60 -6.74 13.51 -10.08
C GLN A 60 -7.86 14.55 -10.03
N ASN A 61 -8.76 14.43 -9.05
CA ASN A 61 -9.81 15.44 -8.81
C ASN A 61 -9.23 16.73 -8.20
N ASP A 62 -8.28 16.61 -7.27
CA ASP A 62 -7.63 17.73 -6.60
C ASP A 62 -6.23 17.35 -6.10
N ILE A 63 -5.21 17.88 -6.77
CA ILE A 63 -3.79 17.65 -6.45
C ILE A 63 -3.41 18.18 -5.06
N GLY A 64 -4.11 19.23 -4.57
CA GLY A 64 -3.85 19.82 -3.26
C GLY A 64 -4.09 18.87 -2.10
N GLN A 65 -4.86 17.80 -2.32
CA GLN A 65 -5.14 16.77 -1.32
C GLN A 65 -3.89 15.99 -0.87
N ILE A 66 -2.78 16.10 -1.61
CA ILE A 66 -1.50 15.48 -1.27
C ILE A 66 -0.96 15.96 0.09
N ALA A 67 -1.21 17.23 0.43
CA ALA A 67 -0.74 17.84 1.67
C ALA A 67 -1.37 17.21 2.94
N PHE A 68 -2.52 16.53 2.80
CA PHE A 68 -3.23 15.89 3.89
C PHE A 68 -2.94 14.39 4.02
N LEU A 69 -2.06 13.84 3.19
CA LEU A 69 -1.77 12.41 3.19
C LEU A 69 -0.88 11.98 4.38
N GLY A 70 -1.14 10.75 4.84
CA GLY A 70 -0.33 10.09 5.87
C GLY A 70 1.04 9.65 5.35
N GLY A 71 1.93 9.22 6.25
CA GLY A 71 3.23 8.67 5.84
C GLY A 71 3.07 7.45 4.94
N CYS A 72 2.20 6.52 5.32
CA CYS A 72 1.92 5.30 4.56
C CYS A 72 1.35 5.58 3.16
N ASP A 73 0.42 6.53 3.04
CA ASP A 73 -0.16 6.90 1.74
C ASP A 73 0.90 7.53 0.82
N LEU A 74 1.76 8.39 1.37
CA LEU A 74 2.84 9.02 0.63
C LEU A 74 3.92 8.02 0.20
N GLU A 75 4.25 7.05 1.06
CA GLU A 75 5.14 5.92 0.76
C GLU A 75 4.57 5.08 -0.39
N LEU A 76 3.28 4.72 -0.31
CA LEU A 76 2.61 3.95 -1.34
C LEU A 76 2.63 4.66 -2.71
N LEU A 77 2.40 5.98 -2.71
CA LEU A 77 2.47 6.80 -3.92
C LEU A 77 3.89 6.98 -4.42
N SER A 78 4.89 7.15 -3.53
CA SER A 78 6.29 7.32 -3.94
C SER A 78 6.89 6.04 -4.51
N ASP A 79 6.42 4.88 -4.05
CA ASP A 79 6.90 3.57 -4.49
C ASP A 79 6.15 3.04 -5.72
N MET A 80 5.04 3.68 -6.10
CA MET A 80 4.24 3.35 -7.28
C MET A 80 5.09 3.20 -8.56
N ASP A 81 4.82 2.16 -9.36
CA ASP A 81 5.36 2.03 -10.72
C ASP A 81 4.33 2.56 -11.76
N PRO A 82 4.59 3.73 -12.39
CA PRO A 82 3.68 4.32 -13.36
C PRO A 82 3.44 3.42 -14.58
N ASP A 83 4.44 2.64 -15.00
CA ASP A 83 4.34 1.74 -16.16
C ASP A 83 3.31 0.61 -15.93
N CYS A 84 3.07 0.26 -14.66
CA CYS A 84 2.08 -0.75 -14.32
C CYS A 84 0.63 -0.25 -14.35
N LEU A 85 0.42 1.07 -14.33
CA LEU A 85 -0.89 1.73 -14.15
C LEU A 85 -1.41 2.48 -15.38
N VAL A 86 -0.61 2.62 -16.44
CA VAL A 86 -1.03 3.31 -17.68
C VAL A 86 -2.28 2.67 -18.32
N ASP A 87 -2.50 1.38 -18.09
CA ASP A 87 -3.68 0.63 -18.58
C ASP A 87 -4.99 1.05 -17.85
N MET A 88 -4.87 1.80 -16.74
CA MET A 88 -5.99 2.23 -15.88
C MET A 88 -6.49 3.64 -16.19
N SER A 89 -6.22 4.18 -17.39
CA SER A 89 -6.67 5.50 -17.88
C SER A 89 -6.06 6.75 -17.24
N PHE A 90 -4.97 6.62 -16.48
CA PHE A 90 -4.22 7.78 -15.96
C PHE A 90 -3.11 8.20 -16.91
N ASP A 91 -2.93 9.52 -17.06
CA ASP A 91 -1.83 10.07 -17.85
C ASP A 91 -0.49 9.76 -17.19
N ARG A 92 0.48 9.28 -18.00
CA ARG A 92 1.81 8.92 -17.49
C ARG A 92 2.51 10.11 -16.82
N SER A 93 2.45 11.29 -17.43
CA SER A 93 3.04 12.51 -16.86
C SER A 93 2.44 12.86 -15.50
N PHE A 94 1.12 12.68 -15.34
CA PHE A 94 0.46 12.87 -14.06
C PHE A 94 0.93 11.86 -13.02
N LEU A 95 1.05 10.57 -13.37
CA LEU A 95 1.55 9.55 -12.45
C LEU A 95 2.99 9.83 -12.00
N ASP A 96 3.85 10.29 -12.91
CA ASP A 96 5.22 10.67 -12.59
C ASP A 96 5.25 11.88 -11.63
N GLU A 97 4.41 12.90 -11.87
CA GLU A 97 4.27 14.06 -10.99
C GLU A 97 3.78 13.68 -9.58
N ILE A 98 2.78 12.81 -9.48
CA ILE A 98 2.28 12.33 -8.18
C ILE A 98 3.37 11.57 -7.42
N LYS A 99 4.07 10.65 -8.09
CA LYS A 99 5.16 9.87 -7.52
C LYS A 99 6.28 10.76 -6.98
N GLU A 100 6.67 11.77 -7.77
CA GLU A 100 7.73 12.70 -7.37
C GLU A 100 7.27 13.60 -6.22
N ALA A 101 6.05 14.15 -6.32
CA ALA A 101 5.50 15.04 -5.30
C ALA A 101 5.31 14.32 -3.96
N SER A 102 4.75 13.10 -3.96
CA SER A 102 4.55 12.34 -2.73
C SER A 102 5.89 12.00 -2.05
N GLY A 103 6.90 11.63 -2.83
CA GLY A 103 8.25 11.38 -2.32
C GLY A 103 8.88 12.62 -1.66
N ARG A 104 8.71 13.80 -2.27
CA ARG A 104 9.21 15.07 -1.73
C ARG A 104 8.53 15.44 -0.41
N TYR A 105 7.20 15.36 -0.37
CA TYR A 105 6.42 15.63 0.84
C TYR A 105 6.77 14.66 1.98
N LEU A 106 6.95 13.36 1.66
CA LEU A 106 7.35 12.36 2.64
C LEU A 106 8.72 12.68 3.25
N TYR A 107 9.69 13.05 2.41
CA TYR A 107 11.03 13.41 2.83
C TYR A 107 11.01 14.62 3.77
N GLU A 108 10.37 15.72 3.37
CA GLU A 108 10.26 16.94 4.17
C GLU A 108 9.58 16.67 5.53
N LYS A 109 8.54 15.82 5.53
CA LYS A 109 7.83 15.43 6.75
C LYS A 109 8.73 14.64 7.72
N ARG A 110 9.56 13.73 7.20
CA ARG A 110 10.53 12.97 8.01
C ARG A 110 11.64 13.88 8.52
N GLU A 111 12.18 14.76 7.68
CA GLU A 111 13.21 15.73 8.08
C GLU A 111 12.72 16.65 9.21
N ALA A 112 11.51 17.21 9.09
CA ALA A 112 10.91 18.03 10.13
C ALA A 112 10.70 17.24 11.44
N GLN A 113 10.30 15.97 11.33
CA GLN A 113 10.12 15.09 12.49
C GLN A 113 11.44 14.76 13.18
N ASP A 114 12.51 14.52 12.40
CA ASP A 114 13.85 14.25 12.90
C ASP A 114 14.44 15.47 13.60
N ALA A 115 14.28 16.67 13.02
CA ALA A 115 14.66 17.91 13.66
C ALA A 115 13.92 18.12 15.00
N LEU A 116 12.61 17.84 15.03
CA LEU A 116 11.83 17.92 16.26
C LEU A 116 12.29 16.90 17.31
N ASN A 117 12.62 15.68 16.89
CA ASN A 117 13.13 14.64 17.79
C ASN A 117 14.47 15.04 18.38
N LEU A 118 15.36 15.62 17.58
CA LEU A 118 16.63 16.15 18.03
C LEU A 118 16.44 17.25 19.09
N LEU A 119 15.53 18.21 18.84
CA LEU A 119 15.18 19.25 19.81
C LEU A 119 14.63 18.67 21.12
N LYS A 120 13.77 17.65 21.05
CA LYS A 120 13.25 16.95 22.23
C LYS A 120 14.37 16.28 23.04
N LEU A 121 15.35 15.66 22.39
CA LEU A 121 16.52 15.05 23.05
C LEU A 121 17.38 16.11 23.76
N TYR A 122 17.63 17.25 23.13
CA TYR A 122 18.32 18.37 23.77
C TYR A 122 17.54 18.94 24.96
N HIS A 123 16.22 19.06 24.84
CA HIS A 123 15.39 19.55 25.94
C HIS A 123 15.37 18.57 27.13
N ALA A 124 15.24 17.26 26.87
CA ALA A 124 15.31 16.24 27.92
C ALA A 124 16.66 16.26 28.65
N SER A 125 17.77 16.33 27.92
CA SER A 125 19.11 16.40 28.52
C SER A 125 19.40 17.71 29.25
N THR A 126 18.84 18.84 28.82
CA THR A 126 19.04 20.14 29.49
C THR A 126 18.19 20.31 30.75
N ILE A 127 17.00 19.70 30.84
CA ILE A 127 16.20 19.67 32.07
C ILE A 127 16.96 18.95 33.20
N ASP A 128 17.59 17.82 32.91
CA ASP A 128 18.34 17.03 33.90
C ASP A 128 19.61 17.77 34.43
N GLN A 129 20.16 18.69 33.64
CA GLN A 129 21.34 19.48 34.01
C GLN A 129 21.00 20.76 34.82
N ASN A 130 19.74 21.18 34.84
CA ASN A 130 19.28 22.36 35.58
C ASN A 130 18.73 22.04 36.98
N SER A 131 18.29 20.80 37.24
CA SER A 131 17.89 20.35 38.59
C SER A 131 19.10 20.12 39.51
N SER A 132 20.27 19.81 38.96
CA SER A 132 21.51 19.55 39.71
C SER A 132 22.32 20.80 40.09
N LYS A 133 22.04 21.97 39.47
CA LYS A 133 22.77 23.23 39.74
C LYS A 133 22.13 24.13 40.80
N LYS A 134 20.97 23.79 41.37
CA LYS A 134 20.29 24.59 42.41
C LYS A 134 20.60 24.20 43.87
N SER A 135 21.55 23.30 44.12
CA SER A 135 21.95 22.90 45.47
C SER A 135 23.39 23.31 45.78
N LYS A 136 23.66 24.62 45.76
CA LYS A 136 24.87 25.20 46.38
C LYS A 136 24.69 26.68 46.67
N VAL A 137 23.79 27.00 47.60
CA VAL A 137 23.82 28.23 48.39
C VAL A 137 23.47 27.86 49.82
#